data_AF-A0A2M6ZF93-F1
#
_entry.id   AF-A0A2M6ZF93-F1
#
_cell.length_a   1.000
_cell.length_b   1.000
_cell.length_c   1.000
_cell.angle_alpha   90.00
_cell.angle_beta   90.00
_cell.angle_gamma   90.00
#
_symmetry.space_group_name_H-M   'P 1'
#
loop_
_entity.id
_entity.type
_entity.pdbx_description
1 polymer ?
#
loop_
_entity_poly.entity_id
_entity_poly.type
_entity_poly.pdbx_seq_one_letter_code
_entity_poly.pdbx_strand_id
1 'polypeptide(L)'
;MSVAIPGDTIEFIVTWANISVDKAETVTLVDYIPPYMTYLSGSVTDTETNCDTPGTAIYYPGENKVEYISSGVAGTVPGPAGNGVIKFRIMMQ
;
A
#
# COMPACT_ATOMS: atom_id res chain seq x y z
N MET A 1 -11.64 8.19 24.46
CA MET A 1 -11.07 7.10 23.65
C MET A 1 -12.22 6.46 22.91
N SER A 2 -12.30 6.56 21.58
CA SER A 2 -13.29 5.78 20.83
C SER A 2 -12.74 4.37 20.66
N VAL A 3 -13.40 3.40 21.25
CA VAL A 3 -13.17 1.99 20.95
C VAL A 3 -13.83 1.75 19.59
N ALA A 4 -13.10 1.13 18.66
CA ALA A 4 -13.70 0.73 17.40
C ALA A 4 -14.74 -0.38 17.69
N ILE A 5 -15.94 -0.25 17.14
CA ILE A 5 -17.05 -1.19 17.32
C ILE A 5 -17.38 -1.92 16.02
N PRO A 6 -18.06 -3.08 16.07
CA PRO A 6 -18.65 -3.70 14.90
C PRO A 6 -19.41 -2.69 14.02
N GLY A 7 -19.11 -2.69 12.72
CA GLY A 7 -19.64 -1.73 11.75
C GLY A 7 -18.76 -0.49 11.51
N ASP A 8 -17.76 -0.22 12.35
CA ASP A 8 -16.82 0.88 12.13
C ASP A 8 -15.95 0.61 10.90
N THR A 9 -15.72 1.68 10.13
CA THR A 9 -14.76 1.67 9.03
C THR A 9 -13.44 2.27 9.49
N ILE A 10 -12.35 1.53 9.29
CA ILE A 10 -10.99 1.93 9.60
C ILE A 10 -10.26 2.20 8.28
N GLU A 11 -9.61 3.36 8.16
CA GLU A 11 -8.72 3.68 7.05
C GLU A 11 -7.27 3.38 7.45
N PHE A 12 -6.61 2.52 6.67
CA PHE A 12 -5.17 2.29 6.76
C PHE A 12 -4.44 3.19 5.79
N ILE A 13 -3.29 3.70 6.24
CA ILE A 13 -2.37 4.51 5.44
C ILE A 13 -0.98 3.92 5.62
N VAL A 14 -0.46 3.30 4.56
CA VAL A 14 0.90 2.77 4.49
C VAL A 14 1.75 3.77 3.72
N THR A 15 2.84 4.24 4.32
CA THR A 15 3.79 5.16 3.69
C THR A 15 5.15 4.49 3.57
N TRP A 16 5.78 4.56 2.41
CA TRP A 16 7.07 3.95 2.16
C TRP A 16 7.99 4.88 1.37
N ALA A 17 9.30 4.69 1.50
CA ALA A 17 10.30 5.41 0.72
C ALA A 17 11.58 4.57 0.52
N ASN A 18 12.17 4.63 -0.68
CA ASN A 18 13.56 4.30 -0.91
C ASN A 18 14.37 5.60 -0.87
N ILE A 19 15.05 5.84 0.25
CA ILE A 19 15.83 7.06 0.51
C ILE A 19 17.27 6.98 -0.03
N SER A 20 17.67 5.86 -0.61
CA SER A 20 19.01 5.69 -1.17
C SER A 20 19.10 6.29 -2.59
N VAL A 21 20.33 6.53 -3.05
CA VAL A 21 20.61 6.90 -4.45
C VAL A 21 20.60 5.69 -5.39
N ASP A 22 20.59 4.49 -4.82
CA ASP A 22 20.57 3.24 -5.55
C ASP A 22 19.13 2.85 -5.86
N LYS A 23 18.90 2.46 -7.10
CA LYS A 23 17.59 2.05 -7.56
C LYS A 23 17.19 0.72 -6.92
N ALA A 24 16.00 0.68 -6.33
CA ALA A 24 15.36 -0.56 -5.93
C ALA A 24 14.61 -1.12 -7.14
N GLU A 25 15.07 -2.25 -7.67
CA GLU A 25 14.50 -2.86 -8.88
C GLU A 25 13.04 -3.25 -8.70
N THR A 26 12.66 -3.73 -7.51
CA THR A 26 11.27 -4.07 -7.19
C THR A 26 10.98 -3.74 -5.73
N VAL A 27 9.86 -3.05 -5.50
CA VAL A 27 9.31 -2.81 -4.17
C VAL A 27 7.98 -3.54 -4.08
N THR A 28 7.87 -4.44 -3.11
CA THR A 28 6.64 -5.18 -2.82
C THR A 28 6.21 -4.91 -1.39
N LEU A 29 4.94 -4.54 -1.22
CA LEU A 29 4.30 -4.37 0.08
C LEU A 29 3.08 -5.28 0.14
N VAL A 30 2.96 -6.03 1.24
CA VAL A 30 1.85 -6.96 1.47
C VAL A 30 1.26 -6.69 2.84
N ASP A 31 -0.05 -6.47 2.88
CA ASP A 31 -0.82 -6.28 4.10
C ASP A 31 -1.98 -7.28 4.15
N TYR A 32 -2.00 -8.14 5.17
CA TYR A 32 -3.03 -9.16 5.35
C TYR A 32 -4.16 -8.61 6.21
N ILE A 33 -5.40 -8.72 5.73
CA ILE A 33 -6.58 -8.30 6.48
C ILE A 33 -6.84 -9.31 7.60
N PRO A 34 -6.83 -8.90 8.88
CA PRO A 34 -7.02 -9.82 10.00
C PRO A 34 -8.42 -10.47 10.01
N PRO A 35 -8.58 -11.59 10.76
CA PRO A 35 -9.90 -12.14 11.05
C PRO A 35 -10.83 -11.09 11.70
N TYR A 36 -12.14 -11.24 11.51
CA TYR A 36 -13.18 -10.33 12.01
C TYR A 36 -13.15 -8.91 11.40
N MET A 37 -12.39 -8.73 10.33
CA MET A 37 -12.37 -7.52 9.53
C MET A 37 -12.68 -7.86 8.07
N THR A 38 -13.28 -6.93 7.35
CA THR A 38 -13.63 -7.12 5.94
C THR A 38 -13.15 -5.94 5.14
N TYR A 39 -12.37 -6.21 4.09
CA TYR A 39 -11.94 -5.17 3.16
C TYR A 39 -13.15 -4.49 2.52
N LEU A 40 -13.13 -3.16 2.46
CA LEU A 40 -14.14 -2.38 1.77
C LEU A 40 -13.78 -2.27 0.27
N SER A 41 -14.53 -2.97 -0.57
CA SER A 41 -14.30 -3.01 -2.03
C SER A 41 -14.19 -1.62 -2.65
N GLY A 42 -13.18 -1.44 -3.51
CA GLY A 42 -12.92 -0.16 -4.19
C GLY A 42 -12.31 0.94 -3.32
N SER A 43 -11.93 0.63 -2.07
CA SER A 43 -11.29 1.61 -1.17
C SER A 43 -9.78 1.76 -1.38
N VAL A 44 -9.13 0.81 -2.06
CA VAL A 44 -7.69 0.86 -2.30
C VAL A 44 -7.34 2.01 -3.24
N THR A 45 -6.33 2.78 -2.85
CA THR A 45 -5.70 3.83 -3.65
C THR A 45 -4.21 3.81 -3.38
N ASP A 46 -3.43 4.19 -4.38
CA ASP A 46 -2.00 4.36 -4.24
C ASP A 46 -1.53 5.64 -4.96
N THR A 47 -0.43 6.18 -4.47
CA THR A 47 0.28 7.31 -5.08
C THR A 47 1.77 7.08 -4.91
N GLU A 48 2.56 7.51 -5.88
CA GLU A 48 4.00 7.31 -5.86
C GLU A 48 4.74 8.36 -6.69
N THR A 49 6.04 8.43 -6.44
CA THR A 49 6.97 9.32 -7.12
C THR A 49 8.25 8.57 -7.47
N ASN A 50 8.90 8.99 -8.55
CA ASN A 50 10.26 8.56 -8.93
C ASN A 50 10.42 7.03 -9.04
N CYS A 51 9.51 6.38 -9.74
CA CYS A 51 9.59 4.98 -10.16
C CYS A 51 9.63 4.88 -11.69
N ASP A 52 10.31 3.86 -12.22
CA ASP A 52 10.35 3.56 -13.65
C ASP A 52 8.98 3.07 -14.15
N THR A 53 8.34 2.21 -13.35
CA THR A 53 6.97 1.76 -13.59
C THR A 53 6.17 1.99 -12.31
N PRO A 54 5.21 2.92 -12.36
CA PRO A 54 4.19 3.09 -11.34
C PRO A 54 3.62 1.74 -10.90
N GLY A 55 3.59 1.53 -9.59
CA GLY A 55 2.97 0.36 -9.01
C GLY A 55 1.46 0.44 -9.04
N THR A 56 0.83 -0.62 -8.56
CA THR A 56 -0.61 -0.64 -8.38
C THR A 56 -0.92 -1.44 -7.13
N ALA A 57 -1.71 -0.87 -6.23
CA ALA A 57 -2.21 -1.58 -5.07
C ALA A 57 -3.50 -2.33 -5.43
N ILE A 58 -3.54 -3.63 -5.16
CA ILE A 58 -4.64 -4.52 -5.50
C ILE A 58 -5.05 -5.32 -4.25
N TYR A 59 -6.36 -5.44 -4.04
CA TYR A 59 -6.92 -6.37 -3.06
C TYR A 59 -7.14 -7.75 -3.68
N TYR A 60 -6.59 -8.79 -3.06
CA TYR A 60 -6.71 -10.18 -3.44
C TYR A 60 -7.68 -10.91 -2.50
N PRO A 61 -8.95 -11.12 -2.88
CA PRO A 61 -9.94 -11.73 -2.00
C PRO A 61 -9.65 -13.20 -1.63
N GLY A 62 -8.94 -13.94 -2.50
CA GLY A 62 -8.56 -15.33 -2.24
C GLY A 62 -7.52 -15.49 -1.13
N GLU A 63 -6.68 -14.48 -0.93
CA GLU A 63 -5.63 -14.47 0.11
C GLU A 63 -5.93 -13.47 1.24
N ASN A 64 -7.06 -12.74 1.13
CA ASN A 64 -7.48 -11.68 2.04
C ASN A 64 -6.35 -10.67 2.33
N LYS A 65 -5.65 -10.21 1.28
CA LYS A 65 -4.51 -9.29 1.39
C LYS A 65 -4.61 -8.13 0.40
N VAL A 66 -4.04 -7.00 0.76
CA VAL A 66 -3.70 -5.90 -0.16
C VAL A 66 -2.22 -6.06 -0.51
N GLU A 67 -1.91 -6.09 -1.79
CA GLU A 67 -0.53 -6.16 -2.29
C GLU A 67 -0.28 -5.03 -3.29
N TYR A 68 0.88 -4.40 -3.13
CA TYR A 68 1.37 -3.34 -4.00
C TYR A 68 2.75 -3.75 -4.53
N ILE A 69 2.96 -3.56 -5.83
CA ILE A 69 4.21 -3.87 -6.51
C ILE A 69 4.55 -2.71 -7.44
N SER A 70 5.76 -2.15 -7.30
CA SER A 70 6.35 -1.20 -8.27
C SER A 70 7.76 -1.61 -8.65
N SER A 71 8.28 -1.03 -9.73
CA SER A 71 9.64 -1.31 -10.20
C SER A 71 10.45 -0.04 -10.45
N GLY A 72 11.76 -0.17 -10.25
CA GLY A 72 12.71 0.89 -10.50
C GLY A 72 12.46 2.11 -9.63
N VAL A 73 12.29 1.92 -8.32
CA VAL A 73 12.09 3.00 -7.36
C VAL A 73 13.41 3.71 -7.09
N ALA A 74 13.41 5.04 -7.12
CA ALA A 74 14.61 5.87 -7.38
C ALA A 74 15.14 5.63 -8.81
N GLY A 75 14.22 5.69 -9.78
CA GLY A 75 14.41 5.21 -11.16
C GLY A 75 15.51 5.88 -11.98
N THR A 76 15.86 7.12 -11.67
CA THR A 76 17.07 7.74 -12.21
C THR A 76 18.24 7.37 -11.29
N VAL A 77 19.28 6.72 -11.82
CA VAL A 77 20.53 6.48 -11.06
C VAL A 77 21.59 7.47 -11.54
N PRO A 78 22.13 8.36 -10.68
CA PRO A 78 21.61 8.78 -9.38
C PRO A 78 20.37 9.69 -9.54
N GLY A 79 19.44 9.64 -8.59
CA GLY A 79 18.16 10.32 -8.72
C GLY A 79 17.50 10.63 -7.38
N PRO A 80 16.41 11.41 -7.39
CA PRO A 80 15.66 11.71 -6.18
C PRO A 80 15.07 10.42 -5.59
N ALA A 81 14.97 10.39 -4.26
CA ALA A 81 14.32 9.32 -3.53
C ALA A 81 12.92 9.03 -4.10
N GLY A 82 12.59 7.75 -4.23
CA GLY A 82 11.23 7.31 -4.58
C GLY A 82 10.42 7.06 -3.33
N ASN A 83 9.14 7.43 -3.34
CA ASN A 83 8.25 7.24 -2.21
C ASN A 83 6.83 6.99 -2.68
N GLY A 84 6.00 6.46 -1.78
CA GLY A 84 4.59 6.23 -2.06
C GLY A 84 3.72 6.12 -0.82
N VAL A 85 2.42 6.20 -1.07
CA VAL A 85 1.37 6.09 -0.06
C VAL A 85 0.31 5.15 -0.61
N ILE A 86 -0.04 4.13 0.16
CA ILE A 86 -1.16 3.23 -0.12
C ILE A 86 -2.22 3.49 0.95
N LYS A 87 -3.47 3.59 0.53
CA LYS A 87 -4.61 3.66 1.44
C LYS A 87 -5.63 2.61 1.09
N PHE A 88 -6.26 2.06 2.11
CA PHE A 88 -7.41 1.18 1.94
C PHE A 88 -8.26 1.22 3.20
N ARG A 89 -9.50 0.74 3.09
CA ARG A 89 -10.43 0.71 4.21
C ARG A 89 -10.88 -0.70 4.52
N ILE A 90 -11.09 -0.96 5.80
CA ILE A 90 -11.70 -2.18 6.30
C ILE A 90 -12.91 -1.82 7.16
N MET A 91 -13.84 -2.76 7.29
CA MET A 91 -14.96 -2.71 8.22
C MET A 91 -14.76 -3.77 9.30
N MET A 92 -15.01 -3.42 10.56
CA MET A 92 -15.05 -4.40 11.64
C MET A 92 -16.38 -5.14 11.64
N GLN A 93 -16.35 -6.45 11.86
CA GLN A 93 -17.53 -7.30 11.99
C GLN A 93 -18.09 -7.31 13.42
#